data_AF-A0A1L7LGK5-F1
#
_entry.id   AF-A0A1L7LGK5-F1
#
_cell.length_a   1.000
_cell.length_b   1.000
_cell.length_c   1.000
_cell.angle_alpha   90.00
_cell.angle_beta   90.00
_cell.angle_gamma   90.00
#
_symmetry.space_group_name_H-M   'P 1'
#
loop_
_entity.id
_entity.type
_entity.pdbx_description
1 polymer ?
#
loop_
_entity_poly.entity_id
_entity_poly.type
_entity_poly.pdbx_seq_one_letter_code
_entity_poly.pdbx_strand_id
1 'polypeptide(L)'
;MLKDFGKKIKSLRLEKGLTKEAVCRDESQLSIRQLTRIESGQSTPTLNKAVYIAGRLGVTLGYLTDGENVELPSRYKELKYLLLRTPTYGDQQRLAEKETYFDEIFSQFYDDLPEEEQLIIDGLQSKLDIHFSDNIDFGVGILNDYFDQILRKTNYQVNDLILIDLYFSCLTVSGLDSAIFDSKKYNQLLETLLKQVHCLPLEDLFVLNNVLLNNFGLLLELKKYDFVKQLIAVSNEIMARTYDFQKKPIVNLLTWKHYLFVEKDYAQAKKSYDAAILFAQLTENINLRENLEKEWQKDSQNGT
;
A
#
# COMPACT_ATOMS: atom_id res chain seq x y z
N MET A 1 25.73 9.41 -7.00
CA MET A 1 24.65 9.31 -8.00
C MET A 1 25.19 8.44 -9.12
N LEU A 2 24.56 7.29 -9.34
CA LEU A 2 24.96 6.16 -10.18
C LEU A 2 25.06 6.48 -11.70
N LYS A 3 25.74 7.57 -12.08
CA LYS A 3 25.72 8.18 -13.43
C LYS A 3 26.13 7.24 -14.56
N ASP A 4 26.85 6.17 -14.27
CA ASP A 4 27.25 5.15 -15.25
C ASP A 4 26.70 3.74 -14.97
N PHE A 5 25.89 3.56 -13.91
CA PHE A 5 25.30 2.28 -13.55
C PHE A 5 24.41 1.71 -14.65
N GLY A 6 23.53 2.53 -15.22
CA GLY A 6 22.66 2.14 -16.34
C GLY A 6 23.44 1.72 -17.59
N LYS A 7 24.46 2.49 -17.95
CA LYS A 7 25.35 2.18 -19.08
C LYS A 7 26.12 0.89 -18.84
N LYS A 8 26.61 0.68 -17.62
CA LYS A 8 27.36 -0.52 -17.23
C LYS A 8 26.50 -1.79 -17.31
N ILE A 9 25.25 -1.74 -16.84
CA ILE A 9 24.27 -2.81 -17.02
C ILE A 9 24.10 -3.13 -18.51
N LYS A 10 23.86 -2.10 -19.33
CA LYS A 10 23.67 -2.26 -20.77
C LYS A 10 24.87 -2.92 -21.45
N SER A 11 26.07 -2.44 -21.16
CA SER A 11 27.33 -2.97 -21.73
C SER A 11 27.54 -4.43 -21.34
N LEU A 12 27.39 -4.78 -20.06
CA LEU A 12 27.54 -6.16 -19.58
C LEU A 12 26.50 -7.11 -20.17
N ARG A 13 25.25 -6.65 -20.29
CA ARG A 13 24.19 -7.43 -20.90
C ARG A 13 24.53 -7.76 -22.36
N LEU A 14 25.00 -6.77 -23.12
CA LEU A 14 25.39 -6.92 -24.53
C LEU A 14 26.65 -7.79 -24.68
N GLU A 15 27.66 -7.61 -23.84
CA GLU A 15 28.87 -8.44 -23.82
C GLU A 15 28.56 -9.92 -23.61
N LYS A 16 27.56 -10.21 -22.76
CA LYS A 16 27.08 -11.57 -22.49
C LYS A 16 26.07 -12.09 -23.54
N GLY A 17 25.76 -11.32 -24.57
CA GLY A 17 24.80 -11.70 -25.62
C GLY A 17 23.36 -11.88 -25.10
N LEU A 18 23.01 -11.25 -23.98
CA LEU A 18 21.69 -11.39 -23.36
C LEU A 18 20.70 -10.37 -23.93
N THR A 19 19.48 -10.82 -24.22
CA THR A 19 18.36 -9.91 -24.53
C THR A 19 17.75 -9.35 -23.25
N LYS A 20 16.93 -8.31 -23.34
CA LYS A 20 16.23 -7.76 -22.17
C LYS A 20 15.24 -8.77 -21.61
N GLU A 21 14.55 -9.50 -22.49
CA GLU A 21 13.63 -10.59 -22.16
C GLU A 21 14.36 -11.69 -21.37
N ALA A 22 15.59 -12.05 -21.77
CA ALA A 22 16.38 -13.04 -21.07
C ALA A 22 16.76 -12.60 -19.64
N VAL A 23 16.98 -11.30 -19.43
CA VAL A 23 17.25 -10.74 -18.09
C VAL A 23 15.96 -10.69 -17.26
N CYS A 24 14.87 -10.16 -17.81
CA CYS A 24 13.61 -9.91 -17.12
C CYS A 24 12.76 -11.18 -16.87
N ARG A 25 12.93 -12.24 -17.67
CA ARG A 25 12.18 -13.51 -17.56
C ARG A 25 10.67 -13.32 -17.60
N ASP A 26 9.97 -13.60 -16.49
CA ASP A 26 8.52 -13.48 -16.34
C ASP A 26 8.07 -12.07 -15.93
N GLU A 27 9.04 -11.14 -15.86
CA GLU A 27 8.90 -9.75 -15.47
C GLU A 27 8.35 -9.53 -14.06
N SER A 28 8.25 -10.56 -13.20
CA SER A 28 7.73 -10.44 -11.83
C SER A 28 8.59 -9.55 -10.91
N GLN A 29 9.90 -9.49 -11.18
CA GLN A 29 10.87 -8.70 -10.42
C GLN A 29 11.30 -7.42 -11.14
N LEU A 30 11.34 -7.45 -12.48
CA LEU A 30 11.83 -6.36 -13.32
C LEU A 30 11.19 -6.45 -14.71
N SER A 31 10.44 -5.43 -15.11
CA SER A 31 9.88 -5.36 -16.47
C SER A 31 10.92 -4.95 -17.50
N ILE A 32 10.64 -5.23 -18.78
CA ILE A 32 11.46 -4.77 -19.90
C ILE A 32 11.49 -3.24 -19.95
N ARG A 33 10.38 -2.59 -19.58
CA ARG A 33 10.25 -1.13 -19.53
C ARG A 33 11.15 -0.53 -18.44
N GLN A 34 11.10 -1.08 -17.23
CA GLN A 34 11.98 -0.70 -16.12
C GLN A 34 13.45 -0.90 -16.51
N LEU A 35 13.83 -2.07 -17.04
CA LEU A 35 15.20 -2.29 -17.49
C LEU A 35 15.62 -1.29 -18.56
N THR A 36 14.72 -0.90 -19.47
CA THR A 36 15.02 0.09 -20.51
C THR A 36 15.27 1.48 -19.92
N ARG A 37 14.45 1.93 -18.95
CA ARG A 37 14.64 3.21 -18.25
C ARG A 37 15.91 3.22 -17.39
N ILE A 38 16.24 2.08 -16.78
CA ILE A 38 17.49 1.91 -16.03
C ILE A 38 18.70 2.00 -16.97
N GLU A 39 18.69 1.26 -18.09
CA GLU A 39 19.79 1.27 -19.07
C GLU A 39 20.01 2.63 -19.74
N SER A 40 18.94 3.44 -19.88
CA SER A 40 19.01 4.80 -20.42
C SER A 40 19.41 5.85 -19.38
N GLY A 41 19.48 5.47 -18.09
CA GLY A 41 19.75 6.39 -16.98
C GLY A 41 18.57 7.30 -16.62
N GLN A 42 17.37 6.98 -17.10
CA GLN A 42 16.13 7.71 -16.78
C GLN A 42 15.58 7.35 -15.40
N SER A 43 15.99 6.21 -14.83
CA SER A 43 15.51 5.72 -13.54
C SER A 43 16.59 4.99 -12.77
N THR A 44 16.61 5.15 -11.45
CA THR A 44 17.43 4.38 -10.52
C THR A 44 16.63 3.18 -9.97
N PRO A 45 17.16 1.95 -9.99
CA PRO A 45 16.45 0.81 -9.42
C PRO A 45 16.55 0.77 -7.89
N THR A 46 15.58 0.12 -7.26
CA THR A 46 15.67 -0.27 -5.85
C THR A 46 16.79 -1.29 -5.62
N LEU A 47 17.23 -1.44 -4.38
CA LEU A 47 18.25 -2.43 -4.00
C LEU A 47 17.86 -3.84 -4.46
N ASN A 48 16.61 -4.25 -4.29
CA ASN A 48 16.11 -5.56 -4.71
C ASN A 48 16.25 -5.77 -6.23
N LYS A 49 15.86 -4.77 -7.02
CA LYS A 49 16.00 -4.81 -8.49
C LYS A 49 17.47 -4.78 -8.91
N ALA A 50 18.32 -4.01 -8.24
CA ALA A 50 19.76 -3.97 -8.52
C ALA A 50 20.44 -5.32 -8.23
N VAL A 51 20.10 -5.96 -7.10
CA VAL A 51 20.57 -7.31 -6.75
C VAL A 51 20.07 -8.34 -7.77
N TYR A 52 18.80 -8.25 -8.18
CA TYR A 52 18.25 -9.11 -9.23
C TYR A 52 19.05 -8.97 -10.53
N ILE A 53 19.27 -7.75 -11.02
CA ILE A 53 20.05 -7.49 -12.24
C ILE A 53 21.48 -8.05 -12.11
N ALA A 54 22.15 -7.80 -10.99
CA ALA A 54 23.50 -8.32 -10.72
C ALA A 54 23.54 -9.86 -10.83
N GLY A 55 22.60 -10.53 -10.17
CA GLY A 55 22.47 -12.00 -10.24
C GLY A 55 22.20 -12.52 -11.65
N ARG A 56 21.35 -11.83 -12.43
CA ARG A 56 21.08 -12.20 -13.83
C ARG A 56 22.29 -12.00 -14.74
N LEU A 57 23.10 -10.98 -14.46
CA LEU A 57 24.35 -10.71 -15.16
C LEU A 57 25.52 -11.53 -14.62
N GLY A 58 25.34 -12.33 -13.57
CA GLY A 58 26.40 -13.16 -12.97
C GLY A 58 27.55 -12.33 -12.39
N VAL A 59 27.24 -11.15 -11.84
CA VAL A 59 28.18 -10.25 -11.18
C VAL A 59 27.69 -9.90 -9.78
N THR A 60 28.56 -9.34 -8.94
CA THR A 60 28.15 -8.86 -7.62
C THR A 60 27.51 -7.47 -7.71
N LEU A 61 26.68 -7.12 -6.73
CA LEU A 61 26.10 -5.77 -6.65
C LEU A 61 27.21 -4.71 -6.58
N GLY A 62 28.23 -4.93 -5.74
CA GLY A 62 29.36 -4.00 -5.59
C GLY A 62 30.13 -3.77 -6.89
N TYR A 63 30.18 -4.78 -7.77
CA TYR A 63 30.75 -4.59 -9.11
C TYR A 63 29.91 -3.65 -9.96
N LEU A 64 28.58 -3.71 -9.90
CA LEU A 64 27.72 -2.79 -10.64
C LEU A 64 27.73 -1.37 -10.08
N THR A 65 27.82 -1.23 -8.76
CA THR A 65 27.70 0.07 -8.06
C THR A 65 29.05 0.75 -7.84
N ASP A 66 30.15 0.15 -8.30
CA ASP A 66 31.52 0.63 -8.04
C ASP A 66 31.81 0.85 -6.55
N GLY A 67 31.16 0.04 -5.69
CA GLY A 67 31.26 0.15 -4.24
C GLY A 67 30.43 1.26 -3.60
N GLU A 68 29.64 2.03 -4.38
CA GLU A 68 28.68 2.99 -3.82
C GLU A 68 27.57 2.27 -3.05
N ASN A 69 27.15 2.87 -1.94
CA ASN A 69 26.02 2.39 -1.16
C ASN A 69 24.70 2.75 -1.87
N VAL A 70 23.86 1.75 -2.13
CA VAL A 70 22.54 1.89 -2.78
C VAL A 70 21.42 1.94 -1.73
N GLU A 71 21.76 1.94 -0.44
CA GLU A 71 20.76 2.05 0.61
C GLU A 71 20.12 3.44 0.65
N LEU A 72 18.81 3.43 0.91
CA LEU A 72 18.04 4.65 1.12
C LEU A 72 18.52 5.38 2.40
N PRO A 73 18.49 6.72 2.42
CA PRO A 73 18.82 7.50 3.61
C PRO A 73 17.96 7.11 4.81
N SER A 74 18.57 7.02 6.00
CA SER A 74 17.86 6.63 7.23
C SER A 74 16.71 7.59 7.56
N ARG A 75 16.91 8.90 7.33
CA ARG A 75 15.87 9.92 7.56
C ARG A 75 14.68 9.74 6.61
N TYR A 76 14.93 9.42 5.35
CA TYR A 76 13.85 9.08 4.41
C TYR A 76 13.04 7.87 4.89
N LYS A 77 13.70 6.79 5.33
CA LYS A 77 13.03 5.59 5.86
C LYS A 77 12.16 5.92 7.08
N GLU A 78 12.65 6.79 7.97
CA GLU A 78 11.91 7.28 9.13
C GLU A 78 10.66 8.07 8.72
N LEU A 79 10.80 9.04 7.82
CA LEU A 79 9.67 9.85 7.32
C LEU A 79 8.61 8.96 6.66
N LYS A 80 9.03 8.01 5.81
CA LYS A 80 8.13 7.03 5.19
C LYS A 80 7.41 6.19 6.24
N TYR A 81 8.12 5.73 7.28
CA TYR A 81 7.49 4.99 8.37
C TYR A 81 6.43 5.83 9.09
N LEU A 82 6.72 7.09 9.41
CA LEU A 82 5.78 8.01 10.05
C LEU A 82 4.55 8.27 9.17
N LEU A 83 4.72 8.46 7.86
CA LEU A 83 3.62 8.61 6.91
C LEU A 83 2.66 7.42 6.93
N LEU A 84 3.19 6.19 6.98
CA LEU A 84 2.41 4.95 7.01
C LEU A 84 1.78 4.66 8.37
N ARG A 85 2.46 5.05 9.45
CA ARG A 85 2.08 4.70 10.83
C ARG A 85 1.07 5.66 11.43
N THR A 86 1.21 6.96 11.17
CA THR A 86 0.41 8.00 11.85
C THR A 86 -1.05 7.97 11.38
N PRO A 87 -2.02 7.65 12.26
CA PRO A 87 -3.43 7.70 11.91
C PRO A 87 -3.95 9.13 12.00
N THR A 88 -4.55 9.63 10.92
CA THR A 88 -5.08 10.99 10.86
C THR A 88 -6.45 11.10 11.52
N TYR A 89 -7.38 10.14 11.33
CA TYR A 89 -8.75 10.18 11.90
C TYR A 89 -9.50 11.53 11.69
N GLY A 90 -9.15 12.29 10.66
CA GLY A 90 -9.70 13.64 10.43
C GLY A 90 -9.15 14.74 11.34
N ASP A 91 -8.11 14.46 12.12
CA ASP A 91 -7.39 15.43 12.95
C ASP A 91 -6.52 16.33 12.07
N GLN A 92 -6.87 17.62 12.02
CA GLN A 92 -6.16 18.62 11.21
C GLN A 92 -4.70 18.82 11.64
N GLN A 93 -4.38 18.64 12.92
CA GLN A 93 -3.00 18.80 13.41
C GLN A 93 -2.12 17.67 12.88
N ARG A 94 -2.60 16.43 12.97
CA ARG A 94 -1.88 15.26 12.42
C ARG A 94 -1.77 15.29 10.90
N LEU A 95 -2.73 15.91 10.23
CA LEU A 95 -2.67 16.13 8.80
C LEU A 95 -1.53 17.11 8.45
N ALA A 96 -1.48 18.25 9.14
CA ALA A 96 -0.40 19.23 8.96
C ALA A 96 0.99 18.62 9.23
N GLU A 97 1.11 17.74 10.23
CA GLU A 97 2.36 17.00 10.46
C GLU A 97 2.74 16.11 9.26
N LYS A 98 1.79 15.42 8.62
CA LYS A 98 2.09 14.64 7.41
C LYS A 98 2.55 15.50 6.24
N GLU A 99 1.95 16.68 6.06
CA GLU A 99 2.40 17.63 5.03
C GLU A 99 3.87 18.01 5.26
N THR A 100 4.28 18.28 6.50
CA THR A 100 5.70 18.58 6.78
C THR A 100 6.64 17.43 6.45
N TYR A 101 6.19 16.18 6.58
CA TYR A 101 6.99 15.02 6.18
C TYR A 101 7.12 14.93 4.66
N PHE A 102 6.04 15.20 3.91
CA PHE A 102 6.11 15.27 2.45
C PHE A 102 7.04 16.39 1.99
N ASP A 103 6.93 17.58 2.56
CA ASP A 103 7.80 18.72 2.23
C ASP A 103 9.29 18.37 2.43
N GLU A 104 9.64 17.69 3.53
CA GLU A 104 11.01 17.24 3.78
C GLU A 104 11.45 16.19 2.75
N ILE A 105 10.58 15.25 2.38
CA ILE A 105 10.87 14.24 1.35
C ILE A 105 11.12 14.88 -0.01
N PHE A 106 10.22 15.76 -0.47
CA PHE A 106 10.32 16.41 -1.77
C PHE A 106 11.53 17.34 -1.87
N SER A 107 11.84 18.06 -0.79
CA SER A 107 12.95 19.02 -0.80
C SER A 107 14.33 18.39 -0.65
N GLN A 108 14.46 17.27 0.08
CA GLN A 108 15.77 16.73 0.45
C GLN A 108 16.12 15.38 -0.15
N PHE A 109 15.13 14.57 -0.54
CA PHE A 109 15.38 13.17 -0.90
C PHE A 109 14.84 12.76 -2.28
N TYR A 110 13.71 13.32 -2.70
CA TYR A 110 12.91 12.82 -3.82
C TYR A 110 13.69 12.60 -5.12
N ASP A 111 14.50 13.57 -5.55
CA ASP A 111 15.26 13.51 -6.80
C ASP A 111 16.30 12.37 -6.84
N ASP A 112 16.78 11.92 -5.67
CA ASP A 112 17.77 10.85 -5.54
C ASP A 112 17.13 9.48 -5.26
N LEU A 113 15.82 9.41 -5.05
CA LEU A 113 15.11 8.16 -4.79
C LEU A 113 15.05 7.26 -6.03
N PRO A 114 14.99 5.92 -5.84
CA PRO A 114 14.58 4.99 -6.88
C PRO A 114 13.21 5.33 -7.46
N GLU A 115 13.00 5.00 -8.75
CA GLU A 115 11.71 5.24 -9.43
C GLU A 115 10.52 4.64 -8.67
N GLU A 116 10.70 3.45 -8.10
CA GLU A 116 9.66 2.79 -7.31
C GLU A 116 9.35 3.57 -6.03
N GLU A 117 10.35 4.15 -5.37
CA GLU A 117 10.15 4.93 -4.15
C GLU A 117 9.52 6.30 -4.45
N GLN A 118 9.88 6.94 -5.56
CA GLN A 118 9.20 8.16 -6.05
C GLN A 118 7.72 7.89 -6.29
N LEU A 119 7.40 6.80 -7.01
CA LEU A 119 6.02 6.36 -7.26
C LEU A 119 5.23 6.14 -5.96
N ILE A 120 5.87 5.57 -4.94
CA ILE A 120 5.25 5.34 -3.62
C ILE A 120 4.93 6.66 -2.94
N ILE A 121 5.86 7.63 -2.95
CA ILE A 121 5.64 8.94 -2.33
C ILE A 121 4.55 9.72 -3.07
N ASP A 122 4.61 9.77 -4.40
CA ASP A 122 3.59 10.42 -5.23
C ASP A 122 2.21 9.82 -4.96
N GLY A 123 2.15 8.50 -4.85
CA GLY A 123 0.93 7.78 -4.52
C GLY A 123 0.42 8.13 -3.13
N LEU A 124 1.28 8.09 -2.10
CA LEU A 124 0.88 8.42 -0.74
C LEU A 124 0.38 9.87 -0.61
N GLN A 125 1.02 10.82 -1.31
CA GLN A 125 0.55 12.21 -1.37
C GLN A 125 -0.78 12.29 -2.10
N SER A 126 -0.90 11.67 -3.28
CA SER A 126 -2.14 11.63 -4.06
C SER A 126 -3.30 11.04 -3.25
N LYS A 127 -3.04 10.02 -2.44
CA LYS A 127 -4.07 9.44 -1.56
C LYS A 127 -4.50 10.43 -0.48
N LEU A 128 -3.56 11.19 0.07
CA LEU A 128 -3.89 12.28 0.99
C LEU A 128 -4.75 13.31 0.26
N ASP A 129 -4.33 13.76 -0.92
CA ASP A 129 -5.00 14.76 -1.73
C ASP A 129 -6.38 14.32 -2.22
N ILE A 130 -6.58 13.05 -2.58
CA ILE A 130 -7.89 12.49 -2.99
C ILE A 130 -8.91 12.56 -1.86
N HIS A 131 -8.47 12.46 -0.60
CA HIS A 131 -9.36 12.71 0.52
C HIS A 131 -9.81 14.18 0.62
N PHE A 132 -9.19 15.10 -0.13
CA PHE A 132 -9.37 16.55 -0.01
C PHE A 132 -9.57 17.33 -1.34
N SER A 133 -9.37 16.73 -2.52
CA SER A 133 -9.48 17.36 -3.85
C SER A 133 -9.90 16.34 -4.94
N ASP A 134 -10.86 16.71 -5.79
CA ASP A 134 -11.45 15.87 -6.86
C ASP A 134 -10.54 15.71 -8.10
N ASN A 135 -9.21 15.75 -7.96
CA ASN A 135 -8.28 15.66 -9.09
C ASN A 135 -7.65 14.28 -9.21
N ILE A 136 -7.86 13.64 -10.37
CA ILE A 136 -7.27 12.35 -10.74
C ILE A 136 -6.35 12.61 -11.94
N ASP A 137 -5.08 12.92 -11.70
CA ASP A 137 -4.07 12.88 -12.76
C ASP A 137 -2.94 11.95 -12.32
N PHE A 138 -3.27 10.66 -12.23
CA PHE A 138 -2.30 9.65 -11.89
C PHE A 138 -1.44 9.36 -13.13
N GLY A 139 -0.12 9.19 -12.96
CA GLY A 139 0.74 8.58 -13.99
C GLY A 139 0.36 7.12 -14.28
N VAL A 140 -0.79 6.90 -14.93
CA VAL A 140 -1.41 5.59 -15.23
C VAL A 140 -0.43 4.63 -15.92
N GLY A 141 0.48 5.16 -16.74
CA GLY A 141 1.47 4.36 -17.46
C GLY A 141 2.51 3.67 -16.57
N ILE A 142 2.94 4.30 -15.46
CA ILE A 142 3.92 3.73 -14.53
C ILE A 142 3.22 2.77 -13.57
N LEU A 143 2.02 3.13 -13.08
CA LEU A 143 1.19 2.24 -12.25
C LEU A 143 0.94 0.90 -12.92
N ASN A 144 0.52 0.91 -14.19
CA ASN A 144 0.17 -0.32 -14.89
C ASN A 144 1.33 -1.33 -14.94
N ASP A 145 2.57 -0.84 -15.09
CA ASP A 145 3.76 -1.68 -15.14
C ASP A 145 4.06 -2.34 -13.79
N TYR A 146 3.96 -1.60 -12.68
CA TYR A 146 4.13 -2.17 -11.33
C TYR A 146 2.94 -3.03 -10.91
N PHE A 147 1.72 -2.67 -11.30
CA PHE A 147 0.52 -3.44 -11.00
C PHE A 147 0.53 -4.82 -11.66
N ASP A 148 0.97 -4.91 -12.93
CA ASP A 148 1.13 -6.19 -13.60
C ASP A 148 2.17 -7.09 -12.92
N GLN A 149 3.20 -6.51 -12.28
CA GLN A 149 4.18 -7.26 -11.47
C GLN A 149 3.54 -7.78 -10.19
N ILE A 150 2.77 -6.95 -9.49
CA ILE A 150 2.08 -7.32 -8.24
C ILE A 150 1.15 -8.51 -8.48
N LEU A 151 0.42 -8.53 -9.59
CA LEU A 151 -0.47 -9.65 -9.94
C LEU A 151 0.27 -10.99 -10.18
N ARG A 152 1.58 -10.95 -10.46
CA ARG A 152 2.41 -12.15 -10.66
C ARG A 152 3.12 -12.61 -9.39
N LYS A 153 3.21 -11.74 -8.38
CA LYS A 153 3.88 -12.03 -7.11
C LYS A 153 3.00 -12.86 -6.19
N THR A 154 3.63 -13.78 -5.47
CA THR A 154 3.00 -14.59 -4.41
C THR A 154 3.25 -14.03 -3.01
N ASN A 155 4.40 -13.37 -2.83
CA ASN A 155 4.81 -12.72 -1.59
C ASN A 155 4.99 -11.22 -1.85
N TYR A 156 4.31 -10.40 -1.07
CA TYR A 156 4.33 -8.94 -1.19
C TYR A 156 5.36 -8.31 -0.26
N GLN A 157 5.84 -7.15 -0.67
CA GLN A 157 6.63 -6.24 0.14
C GLN A 157 5.80 -5.01 0.51
N VAL A 158 6.30 -4.17 1.42
CA VAL A 158 5.61 -2.93 1.84
C VAL A 158 5.22 -2.06 0.65
N ASN A 159 6.09 -1.90 -0.34
CA ASN A 159 5.79 -1.11 -1.55
C ASN A 159 4.63 -1.71 -2.36
N ASP A 160 4.59 -3.04 -2.48
CA ASP A 160 3.49 -3.73 -3.17
C ASP A 160 2.15 -3.46 -2.46
N LEU A 161 2.14 -3.49 -1.12
CA LEU A 161 0.94 -3.18 -0.33
C LEU A 161 0.46 -1.74 -0.55
N ILE A 162 1.37 -0.77 -0.53
CA ILE A 162 1.02 0.64 -0.76
C ILE A 162 0.45 0.82 -2.16
N LEU A 163 1.05 0.22 -3.19
CA LEU A 163 0.52 0.27 -4.56
C LEU A 163 -0.88 -0.36 -4.69
N ILE A 164 -1.13 -1.47 -3.99
CA ILE A 164 -2.46 -2.08 -3.94
C ILE A 164 -3.47 -1.16 -3.24
N ASP A 165 -3.08 -0.52 -2.14
CA ASP A 165 -3.91 0.45 -1.42
C ASP A 165 -4.24 1.67 -2.27
N LEU A 166 -3.30 2.13 -3.10
CA LEU A 166 -3.52 3.17 -4.09
C LEU A 166 -4.50 2.73 -5.18
N TYR A 167 -4.32 1.52 -5.72
CA TYR A 167 -5.26 0.95 -6.68
C TYR A 167 -6.69 0.89 -6.13
N PHE A 168 -6.87 0.44 -4.89
CA PHE A 168 -8.19 0.44 -4.24
C PHE A 168 -8.75 1.84 -4.03
N SER A 169 -7.90 2.81 -3.68
CA SER A 169 -8.31 4.21 -3.56
C SER A 169 -8.82 4.73 -4.91
N CYS A 170 -8.11 4.45 -6.01
CA CYS A 170 -8.54 4.81 -7.36
C CYS A 170 -9.86 4.14 -7.76
N LEU A 171 -10.06 2.86 -7.43
CA LEU A 171 -11.33 2.17 -7.69
C LEU A 171 -12.51 2.83 -6.96
N THR A 172 -12.27 3.32 -5.74
CA THR A 172 -13.27 4.02 -4.93
C THR A 172 -13.66 5.36 -5.56
N VAL A 173 -12.67 6.16 -5.97
CA VAL A 173 -12.91 7.48 -6.58
C VAL A 173 -13.53 7.38 -7.98
N SER A 174 -13.06 6.44 -8.79
CA SER A 174 -13.59 6.22 -10.14
C SER A 174 -14.98 5.59 -10.17
N GLY A 175 -15.54 5.21 -9.03
CA GLY A 175 -16.85 4.54 -8.96
C GLY A 175 -16.87 3.20 -9.71
N LEU A 176 -15.77 2.42 -9.60
CA LEU A 176 -15.61 1.13 -10.26
C LEU A 176 -15.68 1.19 -11.79
N ASP A 177 -15.09 2.22 -12.40
CA ASP A 177 -15.02 2.34 -13.86
C ASP A 177 -14.43 1.07 -14.49
N SER A 178 -15.18 0.51 -15.45
CA SER A 178 -14.80 -0.66 -16.26
C SER A 178 -13.44 -0.55 -16.97
N ALA A 179 -12.93 0.68 -17.20
CA ALA A 179 -11.59 0.89 -17.77
C ALA A 179 -10.46 0.46 -16.81
N ILE A 180 -10.70 0.52 -15.50
CA ILE A 180 -9.71 0.28 -14.43
C ILE A 180 -10.06 -1.00 -13.65
N PHE A 181 -11.34 -1.26 -13.47
CA PHE A 181 -11.85 -2.37 -12.67
C PHE A 181 -11.94 -3.67 -13.48
N ASP A 182 -11.22 -4.68 -13.01
CA ASP A 182 -11.36 -6.07 -13.44
C ASP A 182 -11.63 -6.94 -12.21
N SER A 183 -12.83 -7.53 -12.16
CA SER A 183 -13.29 -8.35 -11.05
C SER A 183 -12.38 -9.56 -10.78
N LYS A 184 -11.80 -10.16 -11.83
CA LYS A 184 -10.91 -11.31 -11.70
C LYS A 184 -9.59 -10.89 -11.07
N LYS A 185 -8.98 -9.80 -11.55
CA LYS A 185 -7.75 -9.25 -10.98
C LYS A 185 -7.96 -8.82 -9.53
N TYR A 186 -9.07 -8.14 -9.25
CA TYR A 186 -9.41 -7.72 -7.89
C TYR A 186 -9.57 -8.91 -6.94
N ASN A 187 -10.29 -9.97 -7.33
CA ASN A 187 -10.41 -11.19 -6.50
C ASN A 187 -9.05 -11.85 -6.24
N GLN A 188 -8.22 -11.97 -7.27
CA GLN A 188 -6.87 -12.53 -7.14
C GLN A 188 -6.02 -11.74 -6.14
N LEU A 189 -6.09 -10.40 -6.18
CA LEU A 189 -5.40 -9.54 -5.22
C LEU A 189 -5.89 -9.78 -3.79
N LEU A 190 -7.21 -9.87 -3.57
CA LEU A 190 -7.77 -10.11 -2.24
C LEU A 190 -7.33 -11.45 -1.67
N GLU A 191 -7.43 -12.52 -2.45
CA GLU A 191 -6.99 -13.85 -2.04
C GLU A 191 -5.51 -13.89 -1.69
N THR A 192 -4.69 -13.11 -2.42
CA THR A 192 -3.25 -13.02 -2.18
C THR A 192 -2.94 -12.18 -0.94
N LEU A 193 -3.62 -11.03 -0.77
CA LEU A 193 -3.51 -10.14 0.40
C LEU A 193 -3.82 -10.87 1.71
N LEU A 194 -4.92 -11.63 1.75
CA LEU A 194 -5.33 -12.36 2.95
C LEU A 194 -4.29 -13.39 3.40
N LYS A 195 -3.52 -13.96 2.45
CA LYS A 195 -2.43 -14.92 2.75
C LYS A 195 -1.15 -14.24 3.25
N GLN A 196 -0.97 -12.94 2.98
CA GLN A 196 0.27 -12.23 3.32
C GLN A 196 0.51 -12.11 4.82
N VAL A 197 -0.51 -12.30 5.66
CA VAL A 197 -0.37 -12.30 7.13
C VAL A 197 0.68 -13.32 7.61
N HIS A 198 0.89 -14.42 6.88
CA HIS A 198 1.88 -15.44 7.22
C HIS A 198 3.22 -15.29 6.47
N CYS A 199 3.28 -14.42 5.45
CA CYS A 199 4.47 -14.22 4.62
C CYS A 199 5.27 -12.97 5.04
N LEU A 200 4.59 -11.93 5.51
CA LEU A 200 5.21 -10.66 5.87
C LEU A 200 5.91 -10.71 7.25
N PRO A 201 6.99 -9.94 7.42
CA PRO A 201 7.56 -9.65 8.73
C PRO A 201 6.53 -9.04 9.69
N LEU A 202 6.67 -9.31 10.99
CA LEU A 202 5.78 -8.77 12.03
C LEU A 202 5.70 -7.24 12.00
N GLU A 203 6.82 -6.57 11.71
CA GLU A 203 6.93 -5.12 11.63
C GLU A 203 6.17 -4.51 10.45
N ASP A 204 5.87 -5.28 9.40
CA ASP A 204 5.17 -4.80 8.20
C ASP A 204 3.66 -5.10 8.25
N LEU A 205 3.21 -5.95 9.18
CA LEU A 205 1.81 -6.37 9.26
C LEU A 205 0.83 -5.21 9.48
N PHE A 206 1.27 -4.11 10.09
CA PHE A 206 0.40 -2.94 10.25
C PHE A 206 0.04 -2.31 8.90
N VAL A 207 0.95 -2.34 7.91
CA VAL A 207 0.68 -1.83 6.56
C VAL A 207 -0.37 -2.72 5.91
N LEU A 208 -0.20 -4.04 5.97
CA LEU A 208 -1.20 -5.00 5.46
C LEU A 208 -2.57 -4.75 6.10
N ASN A 209 -2.62 -4.57 7.42
CA ASN A 209 -3.86 -4.30 8.13
C ASN A 209 -4.53 -3.01 7.63
N ASN A 210 -3.75 -1.94 7.40
CA ASN A 210 -4.28 -0.70 6.85
C ASN A 210 -4.89 -0.91 5.45
N VAL A 211 -4.20 -1.62 4.55
CA VAL A 211 -4.70 -1.89 3.19
C VAL A 211 -6.00 -2.68 3.23
N LEU A 212 -6.06 -3.72 4.07
CA LEU A 212 -7.26 -4.52 4.26
C LEU A 212 -8.43 -3.64 4.75
N LEU A 213 -8.22 -2.87 5.81
CA LEU A 213 -9.28 -2.03 6.38
C LEU A 213 -9.79 -0.96 5.41
N ASN A 214 -8.89 -0.34 4.63
CA ASN A 214 -9.27 0.65 3.62
C ASN A 214 -10.14 0.05 2.52
N ASN A 215 -9.90 -1.21 2.14
CA ASN A 215 -10.66 -1.90 1.11
C ASN A 215 -12.08 -2.32 1.54
N PHE A 216 -12.43 -2.19 2.82
CA PHE A 216 -13.74 -2.62 3.32
C PHE A 216 -14.92 -1.95 2.60
N GLY A 217 -14.81 -0.66 2.27
CA GLY A 217 -15.85 0.07 1.54
C GLY A 217 -16.18 -0.58 0.19
N LEU A 218 -15.14 -0.89 -0.58
CA LEU A 218 -15.27 -1.59 -1.87
C LEU A 218 -15.87 -2.99 -1.72
N LEU A 219 -15.52 -3.73 -0.66
CA LEU A 219 -16.09 -5.05 -0.42
C LEU A 219 -17.60 -4.99 -0.16
N LEU A 220 -18.07 -3.98 0.57
CA LEU A 220 -19.50 -3.78 0.81
C LEU A 220 -20.23 -3.40 -0.48
N GLU A 221 -19.68 -2.47 -1.26
CA GLU A 221 -20.25 -2.02 -2.54
C GLU A 221 -20.35 -3.17 -3.55
N LEU A 222 -19.30 -3.99 -3.64
CA LEU A 222 -19.25 -5.20 -4.48
C LEU A 222 -19.99 -6.41 -3.87
N LYS A 223 -20.61 -6.26 -2.68
CA LYS A 223 -21.35 -7.31 -1.95
C LYS A 223 -20.54 -8.58 -1.70
N LYS A 224 -19.24 -8.44 -1.45
CA LYS A 224 -18.29 -9.54 -1.21
C LYS A 224 -18.19 -9.89 0.28
N TYR A 225 -19.31 -10.31 0.87
CA TYR A 225 -19.44 -10.49 2.31
C TYR A 225 -18.57 -11.61 2.90
N ASP A 226 -18.27 -12.66 2.13
CA ASP A 226 -17.35 -13.71 2.59
C ASP A 226 -15.93 -13.18 2.78
N PHE A 227 -15.49 -12.27 1.92
CA PHE A 227 -14.21 -11.58 2.06
C PHE A 227 -14.23 -10.62 3.26
N VAL A 228 -15.36 -9.96 3.55
CA VAL A 228 -15.51 -9.13 4.75
C VAL A 228 -15.25 -9.93 6.03
N LYS A 229 -15.83 -11.13 6.14
CA LYS A 229 -15.62 -12.01 7.29
C LYS A 229 -14.14 -12.41 7.44
N GLN A 230 -13.52 -12.82 6.34
CA GLN A 230 -12.09 -13.18 6.33
C GLN A 230 -11.21 -11.99 6.70
N LEU A 231 -11.55 -10.79 6.21
CA LEU A 231 -10.83 -9.56 6.49
C LEU A 231 -10.87 -9.20 7.97
N ILE A 232 -12.04 -9.28 8.60
CA ILE A 232 -12.20 -9.04 10.04
C ILE A 232 -11.37 -10.06 10.84
N ALA A 233 -11.39 -11.34 10.44
CA ALA A 233 -10.60 -12.38 11.10
C ALA A 233 -9.09 -12.12 10.99
N VAL A 234 -8.59 -11.85 9.78
CA VAL A 234 -7.17 -11.54 9.52
C VAL A 234 -6.73 -10.26 10.25
N SER A 235 -7.55 -9.22 10.26
CA SER A 235 -7.25 -7.98 10.98
C SER A 235 -7.11 -8.21 12.50
N ASN A 236 -8.00 -9.02 13.09
CA ASN A 236 -7.90 -9.40 14.50
C ASN A 236 -6.66 -10.26 14.77
N GLU A 237 -6.31 -11.19 13.88
CA GLU A 237 -5.08 -11.98 13.99
C GLU A 237 -3.83 -11.07 13.96
N ILE A 238 -3.78 -10.12 13.02
CA ILE A 238 -2.67 -9.17 12.92
C ILE A 238 -2.53 -8.39 14.23
N MET A 239 -3.60 -7.80 14.75
CA MET A 239 -3.56 -7.04 16.00
C MET A 239 -3.11 -7.89 17.19
N ALA A 240 -3.53 -9.16 17.25
CA ALA A 240 -3.09 -10.08 18.30
C ALA A 240 -1.60 -10.43 18.20
N ARG A 241 -1.06 -10.56 16.98
CA ARG A 241 0.36 -10.88 16.72
C ARG A 241 1.28 -9.68 16.94
N THR A 242 0.83 -8.48 16.57
CA THR A 242 1.63 -7.25 16.69
C THR A 242 1.46 -6.58 18.06
N TYR A 243 0.48 -7.01 18.86
CA TYR A 243 0.01 -6.32 20.07
C TYR A 243 -0.41 -4.86 19.82
N ASP A 244 -0.75 -4.54 18.57
CA ASP A 244 -1.18 -3.22 18.15
C ASP A 244 -2.70 -3.17 17.97
N PHE A 245 -3.38 -2.56 18.92
CA PHE A 245 -4.83 -2.45 18.93
C PHE A 245 -5.34 -1.08 18.49
N GLN A 246 -4.49 -0.21 17.93
CA GLN A 246 -4.90 1.15 17.53
C GLN A 246 -6.04 1.15 16.48
N LYS A 247 -6.16 0.07 15.70
CA LYS A 247 -7.17 -0.10 14.66
C LYS A 247 -8.43 -0.85 15.13
N LYS A 248 -8.48 -1.27 16.40
CA LYS A 248 -9.62 -2.01 16.96
C LYS A 248 -10.96 -1.27 16.83
N PRO A 249 -11.04 0.06 17.03
CA PRO A 249 -12.28 0.81 16.81
C PRO A 249 -12.79 0.71 15.37
N ILE A 250 -11.87 0.77 14.39
CA ILE A 250 -12.21 0.63 12.98
C ILE A 250 -12.75 -0.77 12.73
N VAL A 251 -12.06 -1.83 13.18
CA VAL A 251 -12.52 -3.22 13.02
C VAL A 251 -13.90 -3.43 13.63
N ASN A 252 -14.17 -2.87 14.81
CA ASN A 252 -15.47 -2.93 15.45
C ASN A 252 -16.55 -2.20 14.63
N LEU A 253 -16.21 -1.05 14.03
CA LEU A 253 -17.06 -0.33 13.07
C LEU A 253 -17.44 -1.20 11.87
N LEU A 254 -16.44 -1.83 11.25
CA LEU A 254 -16.66 -2.72 10.12
C LEU A 254 -17.52 -3.94 10.52
N THR A 255 -17.26 -4.47 11.72
CA THR A 255 -17.98 -5.62 12.28
C THR A 255 -19.45 -5.30 12.50
N TRP A 256 -19.79 -4.14 13.08
CA TRP A 256 -21.20 -3.78 13.26
C TRP A 256 -21.90 -3.54 11.92
N LYS A 257 -21.23 -2.91 10.95
CA LYS A 257 -21.82 -2.67 9.62
C LYS A 257 -22.13 -4.00 8.94
N HIS A 258 -21.22 -4.97 9.03
CA HIS A 258 -21.46 -6.33 8.55
C HIS A 258 -22.68 -6.98 9.23
N TYR A 259 -22.77 -6.93 10.57
CA TYR A 259 -23.92 -7.50 11.27
C TYR A 259 -25.25 -6.80 10.97
N LEU A 260 -25.27 -5.47 10.81
CA LEU A 260 -26.48 -4.72 10.48
C LEU A 260 -26.96 -5.02 9.06
N PHE A 261 -26.09 -4.86 8.06
CA PHE A 261 -26.51 -4.87 6.65
C PHE A 261 -26.56 -6.29 6.04
N VAL A 262 -25.80 -7.25 6.58
CA VAL A 262 -25.69 -8.59 6.01
C VAL A 262 -26.43 -9.62 6.85
N GLU A 263 -26.09 -9.72 8.14
CA GLU A 263 -26.62 -10.77 9.01
C GLU A 263 -27.94 -10.38 9.69
N LYS A 264 -28.30 -9.09 9.64
CA LYS A 264 -29.48 -8.51 10.31
C LYS A 264 -29.53 -8.82 11.81
N ASP A 265 -28.37 -8.93 12.45
CA ASP A 265 -28.21 -9.16 13.88
C ASP A 265 -27.89 -7.85 14.60
N TYR A 266 -28.94 -7.16 15.04
CA TYR A 266 -28.80 -5.90 15.77
C TYR A 266 -28.06 -6.07 17.10
N ALA A 267 -28.22 -7.21 17.78
CA ALA A 267 -27.62 -7.41 19.10
C ALA A 267 -26.09 -7.52 19.01
N GLN A 268 -25.58 -8.24 18.01
CA GLN A 268 -24.14 -8.33 17.78
C GLN A 268 -23.55 -7.04 17.20
N ALA A 269 -24.30 -6.34 16.34
CA ALA A 269 -23.91 -5.02 15.89
C ALA A 269 -23.76 -4.03 17.05
N LYS A 270 -24.75 -4.00 17.96
CA LYS A 270 -24.75 -3.12 19.13
C LYS A 270 -23.58 -3.40 20.07
N LYS A 271 -23.26 -4.67 20.34
CA LYS A 271 -22.09 -5.07 21.13
C LYS A 271 -20.78 -4.56 20.53
N SER A 272 -20.65 -4.66 19.20
CA SER A 272 -19.46 -4.20 18.48
C SER A 272 -19.32 -2.67 18.55
N TYR A 273 -20.43 -1.94 18.43
CA TYR A 273 -20.47 -0.50 18.63
C TYR A 273 -20.08 -0.10 20.07
N ASP A 274 -20.68 -0.72 21.08
CA ASP A 274 -20.38 -0.40 22.48
C ASP A 274 -18.90 -0.66 22.81
N ALA A 275 -18.31 -1.72 22.24
CA ALA A 275 -16.88 -1.98 22.36
C ALA A 275 -16.00 -0.92 21.68
N ALA A 276 -16.41 -0.37 20.54
CA ALA A 276 -15.70 0.72 19.88
C ALA A 276 -15.75 2.02 20.70
N ILE A 277 -16.92 2.34 21.28
CA ILE A 277 -17.10 3.52 22.14
C ILE A 277 -16.29 3.39 23.43
N LEU A 278 -16.30 2.22 24.07
CA LEU A 278 -15.49 1.97 25.26
C LEU A 278 -14.00 2.19 24.98
N PHE A 279 -13.50 1.72 23.83
CA PHE A 279 -12.11 1.96 23.44
C PHE A 279 -11.82 3.46 23.28
N ALA A 280 -12.70 4.21 22.60
CA ALA A 280 -12.53 5.65 22.44
C ALA A 280 -12.53 6.40 23.78
N GLN A 281 -13.34 5.94 24.75
CA GLN A 281 -13.35 6.48 26.11
C GLN A 281 -12.06 6.18 26.88
N LEU A 282 -11.59 4.92 26.84
CA LEU A 282 -10.36 4.49 27.51
C LEU A 282 -9.10 5.16 26.94
N THR A 283 -9.13 5.55 25.66
CA THR A 283 -8.03 6.25 24.99
C THR A 283 -8.19 7.78 25.01
N GLU A 284 -9.21 8.29 25.71
CA GLU A 284 -9.51 9.72 25.84
C GLU A 284 -9.62 10.45 24.47
N ASN A 285 -9.98 9.72 23.41
CA ASN A 285 -10.06 10.25 22.05
C ASN A 285 -11.48 10.72 21.72
N ILE A 286 -11.75 11.99 22.03
CA ILE A 286 -13.07 12.62 21.87
C ILE A 286 -13.51 12.62 20.39
N ASN A 287 -12.62 13.01 19.47
CA ASN A 287 -12.91 13.05 18.03
C ASN A 287 -13.33 11.68 17.48
N LEU A 288 -12.61 10.63 17.88
CA LEU A 288 -12.96 9.26 17.49
C LEU A 288 -14.34 8.87 18.02
N ARG A 289 -14.64 9.18 19.29
CA ARG A 289 -15.94 8.86 19.90
C ARG A 289 -17.09 9.53 19.14
N GLU A 290 -16.99 10.83 18.89
CA GLU A 290 -18.02 11.59 18.18
C GLU A 290 -18.26 11.07 16.76
N ASN A 291 -17.19 10.69 16.04
CA ASN A 291 -17.30 10.11 14.71
C ASN A 291 -17.99 8.74 14.74
N LEU A 292 -17.67 7.88 15.71
CA LEU A 292 -18.32 6.57 15.88
C LEU A 292 -19.80 6.70 16.23
N GLU A 293 -20.17 7.67 17.08
CA GLU A 293 -21.56 7.96 17.44
C GLU A 293 -22.38 8.43 16.24
N LYS A 294 -21.84 9.35 15.43
CA LYS A 294 -22.48 9.82 14.20
C LYS A 294 -22.68 8.69 13.19
N GLU A 295 -21.67 7.86 12.98
CA GLU A 295 -21.76 6.71 12.07
C GLU A 295 -22.81 5.68 12.54
N TRP A 296 -22.85 5.37 13.84
CA TRP A 296 -23.87 4.46 14.38
C TRP A 296 -25.29 5.02 14.23
N GLN A 297 -25.52 6.31 14.46
CA GLN A 297 -26.83 6.93 14.25
C GLN A 297 -27.27 6.80 12.78
N LYS A 298 -26.37 7.04 11.84
CA LYS A 298 -26.64 6.88 10.40
C LYS A 298 -26.92 5.42 10.03
N ASP A 299 -26.13 4.48 10.54
CA ASP A 299 -26.27 3.06 10.23
C ASP A 299 -27.52 2.44 10.87
N SER A 300 -27.84 2.82 12.11
CA SER A 300 -29.01 2.30 12.82
C SER A 300 -30.34 2.80 12.26
N GLN A 301 -30.36 3.97 11.62
CA GLN A 301 -31.54 4.48 10.89
C GLN A 301 -31.72 3.82 9.52
N ASN A 302 -30.62 3.46 8.84
CA ASN A 302 -30.65 2.83 7.51
C ASN A 302 -30.69 1.29 7.56
N GLY A 303 -30.33 0.68 8.69
CA GLY A 303 -30.23 -0.77 8.89
C GLY A 303 -31.47 -1.41 9.53
N THR A 304 -32.50 -0.63 9.85
CA THR A 304 -33.86 -1.08 10.24
C THR A 304 -34.82 -0.95 9.06
#